data_AF-A0AAE4C341-F1
#
_entry.id   AF-A0AAE4C341-F1
#
_cell.length_a   1.000
_cell.length_b   1.000
_cell.length_c   1.000
_cell.angle_alpha   90.00
_cell.angle_beta   90.00
_cell.angle_gamma   90.00
#
_symmetry.space_group_name_H-M   'P 1'
#
loop_
_entity.id
_entity.type
_entity.pdbx_description
1 polymer ?
#
loop_
_entity_poly.entity_id
_entity_poly.type
_entity_poly.pdbx_seq_one_letter_code
_entity_poly.pdbx_strand_id
1 'polypeptide(L)'
;MKAANSQKMEEKRAENEEKDKKEEGLLLAIDGAKIKFNAHLGTFKVLNDVPTTQDKLTGTIVDKQTPNFIFDDGFILTKPTEWQNFGSAKVQDNEVLLKKSFLPGVGAIPGTPPETGKVEFIDSGQVNIPESIDPKGAPVPEQKDEKKCFCNKEFTEDDIKSFYKSKKLFTAKNCPLPDEMKTYKAFTDALNKAMKDNNINTCLRKAHFLAQIETESDRLNTTMEYASGWDYDHSTHQEGYESFKPYVNYKKDKKLSAELQKKFNAQEIKQIQRAYNRYNECIKHGHDVKGYGPKYKGKGLIQLTWKDTYEKYFKHIGKKELIDTPEVVANNLTYTCDSAAWFWDDRQLGSYADKDDLIFISVRINGGLNGFDHRKSNVKSIIKLMKIEQDCTTNKLKSIGQYKYETSDIKNLKWGKKNKAKIEKFDD
;
A
#
# COMPACT_ATOMS: atom_id res chain seq x y z
N MET A 1 9.39 18.68 -0.54
CA MET A 1 9.36 19.06 -1.97
C MET A 1 8.27 18.31 -2.76
N LYS A 2 7.88 17.11 -2.33
CA LYS A 2 6.55 16.48 -2.59
C LYS A 2 5.47 16.87 -1.56
N ALA A 3 5.61 17.95 -0.77
CA ALA A 3 4.88 18.08 0.50
C ALA A 3 3.35 18.16 0.34
N ALA A 4 2.85 19.00 -0.57
CA ALA A 4 1.40 19.15 -0.77
C ALA A 4 0.77 17.88 -1.38
N ASN A 5 1.41 17.27 -2.39
CA ASN A 5 0.91 16.02 -2.94
C ASN A 5 1.04 14.87 -1.93
N SER A 6 2.19 14.74 -1.26
CA SER A 6 2.42 13.74 -0.22
C SER A 6 1.39 13.85 0.90
N GLN A 7 1.05 15.07 1.34
CA GLN A 7 0.02 15.31 2.34
C GLN A 7 -1.35 14.88 1.82
N LYS A 8 -1.76 15.34 0.63
CA LYS A 8 -3.04 14.93 0.01
C LYS A 8 -3.14 13.42 -0.19
N MET A 9 -2.05 12.78 -0.61
CA MET A 9 -1.96 11.33 -0.77
C MET A 9 -2.05 10.62 0.58
N GLU A 10 -1.49 11.18 1.64
CA GLU A 10 -1.58 10.62 2.99
C GLU A 10 -3.01 10.74 3.56
N GLU A 11 -3.63 11.90 3.40
CA GLU A 11 -5.04 12.14 3.75
C GLU A 11 -5.96 11.18 2.97
N LYS A 12 -5.79 11.08 1.64
CA LYS A 12 -6.60 10.18 0.81
C LYS A 12 -6.40 8.71 1.15
N ARG A 13 -5.16 8.28 1.41
CA ARG A 13 -4.89 6.91 1.84
C ARG A 13 -5.53 6.61 3.18
N ALA A 14 -5.48 7.52 4.15
CA ALA A 14 -6.12 7.36 5.44
C ALA A 14 -7.65 7.27 5.30
N GLU A 15 -8.27 8.16 4.50
CA GLU A 15 -9.70 8.09 4.18
C GLU A 15 -10.07 6.74 3.53
N ASN A 16 -9.29 6.31 2.54
CA ASN A 16 -9.48 5.03 1.86
C ASN A 16 -9.22 3.85 2.80
N GLU A 17 -8.30 3.96 3.75
CA GLU A 17 -8.01 2.94 4.77
C GLU A 17 -9.19 2.73 5.69
N GLU A 18 -9.81 3.81 6.18
CA GLU A 18 -11.03 3.73 6.96
C GLU A 18 -12.20 3.18 6.15
N LYS A 19 -12.29 3.53 4.86
CA LYS A 19 -13.29 2.96 3.94
C LYS A 19 -13.08 1.45 3.76
N ASP A 20 -11.86 1.02 3.47
CA ASP A 20 -11.53 -0.39 3.26
C ASP A 20 -11.70 -1.19 4.56
N LYS A 21 -11.36 -0.65 5.73
CA LYS A 21 -11.66 -1.29 7.02
C LYS A 21 -13.16 -1.47 7.23
N LYS A 22 -13.96 -0.46 6.86
CA LYS A 22 -15.42 -0.53 6.95
C LYS A 22 -15.97 -1.60 6.00
N GLU A 23 -15.50 -1.66 4.76
CA GLU A 23 -15.89 -2.67 3.77
C GLU A 23 -15.42 -4.07 4.20
N GLU A 24 -14.18 -4.21 4.69
CA GLU A 24 -13.65 -5.47 5.21
C GLU A 24 -14.43 -5.97 6.44
N GLY A 25 -14.91 -5.05 7.29
CA GLY A 25 -15.81 -5.36 8.40
C GLY A 25 -17.17 -5.91 7.94
N LEU A 26 -17.57 -5.70 6.69
CA LEU A 26 -18.82 -6.21 6.10
C LEU A 26 -18.64 -7.55 5.37
N LEU A 27 -17.44 -8.12 5.35
CA LEU A 27 -17.21 -9.47 4.82
C LEU A 27 -17.95 -10.50 5.66
N LEU A 28 -18.55 -11.51 5.02
CA LEU A 28 -19.27 -12.58 5.72
C LEU A 28 -18.28 -13.45 6.47
N ALA A 29 -18.53 -13.71 7.75
CA ALA A 29 -17.76 -14.71 8.48
C ALA A 29 -18.19 -16.11 8.03
N ILE A 30 -17.25 -16.93 7.58
CA ILE A 30 -17.51 -18.28 7.07
C ILE A 30 -16.76 -19.33 7.90
N ASP A 31 -17.07 -20.61 7.68
CA ASP A 31 -16.40 -21.73 8.36
C ASP A 31 -14.87 -21.63 8.24
N GLY A 32 -14.19 -21.85 9.36
CA GLY A 32 -12.73 -21.75 9.45
C GLY A 32 -12.20 -20.33 9.64
N ALA A 33 -13.05 -19.31 9.78
CA ALA A 33 -12.63 -17.95 10.13
C ALA A 33 -11.85 -17.93 11.45
N LYS A 34 -10.79 -17.12 11.53
CA LYS A 34 -9.99 -17.01 12.76
C LYS A 34 -10.65 -16.07 13.75
N ILE A 35 -10.62 -16.46 15.02
CA ILE A 35 -11.24 -15.73 16.13
C ILE A 35 -10.26 -15.52 17.27
N LYS A 36 -10.60 -14.58 18.16
CA LYS A 36 -9.96 -14.42 19.47
C LYS A 36 -10.99 -14.19 20.57
N PHE A 37 -10.59 -14.52 21.79
CA PHE A 37 -11.23 -14.10 23.03
C PHE A 37 -10.14 -13.62 23.98
N ASN A 38 -10.09 -12.32 24.29
CA ASN A 38 -8.93 -11.72 24.97
C ASN A 38 -7.61 -12.09 24.26
N ALA A 39 -6.74 -12.86 24.92
CA ALA A 39 -5.48 -13.36 24.37
C ALA A 39 -5.59 -14.74 23.69
N HIS A 40 -6.71 -15.46 23.86
CA HIS A 40 -6.93 -16.79 23.33
C HIS A 40 -7.26 -16.73 21.84
N LEU A 41 -6.52 -17.45 21.02
CA LEU A 41 -6.75 -17.55 19.57
C LEU A 41 -7.49 -18.83 19.24
N GLY A 42 -8.29 -18.81 18.18
CA GLY A 42 -9.05 -19.98 17.77
C GLY A 42 -9.59 -19.92 16.35
N THR A 43 -10.44 -20.88 16.07
CA THR A 43 -11.11 -21.06 14.78
C THR A 43 -12.63 -21.17 15.00
N PHE A 44 -13.39 -20.43 14.19
CA PHE A 44 -14.83 -20.49 14.15
C PHE A 44 -15.31 -21.64 13.26
N LYS A 45 -16.28 -22.40 13.76
CA LYS A 45 -16.91 -23.54 13.10
C LYS A 45 -18.39 -23.24 12.87
N VAL A 46 -18.85 -23.37 11.63
CA VAL A 46 -20.27 -23.35 11.30
C VAL A 46 -20.78 -24.78 11.36
N LEU A 47 -21.76 -25.02 12.23
CA LEU A 47 -22.25 -26.38 12.51
C LEU A 47 -23.63 -26.64 11.90
N ASN A 48 -24.30 -25.58 11.44
CA ASN A 48 -25.58 -25.67 10.77
C ASN A 48 -25.39 -25.93 9.27
N ASP A 49 -26.28 -26.71 8.67
CA ASP A 49 -26.27 -27.03 7.24
C ASP A 49 -26.86 -25.87 6.41
N VAL A 50 -26.02 -24.85 6.22
CA VAL A 50 -26.36 -23.57 5.58
C VAL A 50 -25.66 -23.43 4.22
N PRO A 51 -26.25 -22.69 3.27
CA PRO A 51 -25.60 -22.35 2.00
C PRO A 51 -24.16 -21.86 2.15
N THR A 52 -23.33 -22.28 1.20
CA THR A 52 -21.92 -21.91 1.18
C THR A 52 -21.70 -20.53 0.58
N THR A 53 -20.75 -19.81 1.15
CA THR A 53 -20.12 -18.62 0.56
C THR A 53 -18.67 -19.00 0.28
N GLN A 54 -18.25 -18.97 -0.99
CA GLN A 54 -16.90 -19.38 -1.40
C GLN A 54 -16.56 -20.82 -0.97
N ASP A 55 -17.47 -21.75 -1.23
CA ASP A 55 -17.32 -23.18 -0.94
C ASP A 55 -17.16 -23.53 0.55
N LYS A 56 -17.42 -22.57 1.45
CA LYS A 56 -17.48 -22.80 2.90
C LYS A 56 -18.81 -22.36 3.48
N LEU A 57 -19.27 -23.02 4.52
CA LEU A 57 -20.54 -22.70 5.18
C LEU A 57 -20.54 -21.26 5.71
N THR A 58 -21.65 -20.55 5.53
CA THR A 58 -21.80 -19.15 5.94
C THR A 58 -22.20 -19.07 7.41
N GLY A 59 -21.44 -18.35 8.25
CA GLY A 59 -21.78 -18.16 9.65
C GLY A 59 -23.03 -17.29 9.83
N THR A 60 -23.86 -17.64 10.80
CA THR A 60 -25.12 -16.94 11.11
C THR A 60 -25.27 -16.71 12.61
N ILE A 61 -26.23 -15.87 13.01
CA ILE A 61 -26.46 -15.55 14.43
C ILE A 61 -26.82 -16.75 15.31
N VAL A 62 -27.18 -17.90 14.72
CA VAL A 62 -27.45 -19.13 15.48
C VAL A 62 -26.17 -19.91 15.83
N ASP A 63 -25.05 -19.62 15.18
CA ASP A 63 -23.73 -20.20 15.46
C ASP A 63 -23.10 -19.53 16.69
N LYS A 64 -23.66 -19.80 17.87
CA LYS A 64 -23.25 -19.21 19.15
C LYS A 64 -23.01 -20.24 20.26
N GLN A 65 -22.99 -21.52 19.94
CA GLN A 65 -22.75 -22.58 20.92
C GLN A 65 -21.26 -22.79 21.14
N THR A 66 -20.87 -23.34 22.30
CA THR A 66 -19.46 -23.66 22.60
C THR A 66 -18.74 -24.41 21.47
N PRO A 67 -19.34 -25.43 20.81
CA PRO A 67 -18.67 -26.15 19.73
C PRO A 67 -18.41 -25.31 18.45
N ASN A 68 -19.04 -24.14 18.31
CA ASN A 68 -18.73 -23.21 17.21
C ASN A 68 -17.36 -22.53 17.40
N PHE A 69 -16.72 -22.66 18.56
CA PHE A 69 -15.47 -21.97 18.89
C PHE A 69 -14.41 -22.97 19.35
N ILE A 70 -13.37 -23.15 18.54
CA ILE A 70 -12.23 -24.03 18.86
C ILE A 70 -11.02 -23.16 19.17
N PHE A 71 -10.66 -23.04 20.44
CA PHE A 71 -9.47 -22.28 20.87
C PHE A 71 -8.23 -23.17 20.94
N ASP A 72 -7.11 -22.64 20.47
CA ASP A 72 -5.87 -23.38 20.25
C ASP A 72 -5.19 -23.80 21.57
N ASP A 73 -5.49 -23.12 22.67
CA ASP A 73 -4.94 -23.34 24.01
C ASP A 73 -5.90 -24.07 24.96
N GLY A 74 -7.03 -24.56 24.44
CA GLY A 74 -8.03 -25.25 25.24
C GLY A 74 -8.93 -24.34 26.05
N PHE A 75 -8.93 -23.02 25.81
CA PHE A 75 -9.95 -22.13 26.34
C PHE A 75 -11.36 -22.55 25.88
N ILE A 76 -12.33 -22.51 26.80
CA ILE A 76 -13.72 -22.91 26.52
C ILE A 76 -14.64 -21.73 26.76
N LEU A 77 -15.41 -21.34 25.74
CA LEU A 77 -16.49 -20.38 25.91
C LEU A 77 -17.67 -21.06 26.63
N THR A 78 -17.95 -20.65 27.86
CA THR A 78 -18.92 -21.32 28.74
C THR A 78 -20.27 -20.61 28.79
N LYS A 79 -20.30 -19.28 28.65
CA LYS A 79 -21.53 -18.47 28.69
C LYS A 79 -21.55 -17.49 27.53
N PRO A 80 -21.81 -17.93 26.29
CA PRO A 80 -22.08 -17.02 25.19
C PRO A 80 -23.37 -16.23 25.44
N THR A 81 -23.43 -15.00 24.94
CA THR A 81 -24.65 -14.16 24.98
C THR A 81 -25.27 -14.06 23.59
N GLU A 82 -25.52 -12.85 23.09
CA GLU A 82 -26.06 -12.61 21.75
C GLU A 82 -25.02 -11.94 20.86
N TRP A 83 -25.04 -12.32 19.58
CA TRP A 83 -24.19 -11.68 18.59
C TRP A 83 -24.54 -10.19 18.49
N GLN A 84 -23.52 -9.37 18.26
CA GLN A 84 -23.65 -7.96 17.98
C GLN A 84 -22.96 -7.64 16.66
N ASN A 85 -23.40 -6.56 16.00
CA ASN A 85 -22.83 -6.10 14.71
C ASN A 85 -22.87 -7.15 13.58
N PHE A 86 -23.93 -7.96 13.51
CA PHE A 86 -24.21 -8.88 12.41
C PHE A 86 -24.85 -8.17 11.21
N GLY A 87 -24.97 -8.88 10.08
CA GLY A 87 -25.49 -8.36 8.82
C GLY A 87 -26.99 -8.63 8.66
N SER A 88 -27.69 -7.74 7.96
CA SER A 88 -29.13 -7.88 7.68
C SER A 88 -29.45 -8.87 6.55
N ALA A 89 -28.43 -9.33 5.81
CA ALA A 89 -28.61 -10.39 4.81
C ALA A 89 -28.96 -11.70 5.52
N LYS A 90 -29.85 -12.48 4.90
CA LYS A 90 -30.35 -13.73 5.48
C LYS A 90 -29.89 -14.94 4.67
N VAL A 91 -29.51 -15.99 5.39
CA VAL A 91 -29.24 -17.33 4.86
C VAL A 91 -30.12 -18.28 5.64
N GLN A 92 -31.06 -18.96 4.94
CA GLN A 92 -32.08 -19.81 5.57
C GLN A 92 -32.76 -19.10 6.76
N ASP A 93 -33.27 -17.89 6.52
CA ASP A 93 -33.95 -17.02 7.48
C ASP A 93 -33.11 -16.46 8.65
N ASN A 94 -31.86 -16.89 8.81
CA ASN A 94 -30.95 -16.39 9.83
C ASN A 94 -30.06 -15.26 9.29
N GLU A 95 -29.89 -14.23 10.11
CA GLU A 95 -28.97 -13.12 9.82
C GLU A 95 -27.52 -13.61 9.81
N VAL A 96 -26.75 -13.12 8.84
CA VAL A 96 -25.37 -13.53 8.63
C VAL A 96 -24.41 -12.85 9.60
N LEU A 97 -23.37 -13.57 9.99
CA LEU A 97 -22.25 -12.98 10.72
C LEU A 97 -21.31 -12.27 9.75
N LEU A 98 -20.74 -11.17 10.23
CA LEU A 98 -19.77 -10.35 9.52
C LEU A 98 -18.43 -10.42 10.25
N LYS A 99 -17.34 -10.03 9.58
CA LYS A 99 -16.03 -9.89 10.23
C LYS A 99 -16.07 -8.95 11.44
N LYS A 100 -16.91 -7.91 11.39
CA LYS A 100 -17.08 -6.98 12.53
C LYS A 100 -18.00 -7.52 13.63
N SER A 101 -18.63 -8.67 13.43
CA SER A 101 -19.51 -9.27 14.43
C SER A 101 -18.71 -9.74 15.63
N PHE A 102 -19.30 -9.64 16.81
CA PHE A 102 -18.69 -10.15 18.03
C PHE A 102 -19.74 -10.75 18.95
N LEU A 103 -19.32 -11.73 19.75
CA LEU A 103 -20.17 -12.43 20.70
C LEU A 103 -19.61 -12.24 22.11
N PRO A 104 -20.21 -11.38 22.95
CA PRO A 104 -19.82 -11.28 24.35
C PRO A 104 -20.07 -12.59 25.09
N GLY A 105 -19.24 -12.88 26.07
CA GLY A 105 -19.44 -14.05 26.90
C GLY A 105 -18.41 -14.20 28.00
N VAL A 106 -18.51 -15.34 28.68
CA VAL A 106 -17.54 -15.78 29.70
C VAL A 106 -16.94 -17.09 29.25
N GLY A 107 -15.64 -17.26 29.43
CA GLY A 107 -14.95 -18.51 29.21
C GLY A 107 -13.82 -18.73 30.19
N ALA A 108 -13.20 -19.90 30.15
CA ALA A 108 -12.06 -20.23 31.00
C ALA A 108 -11.24 -21.34 30.35
N ILE A 109 -9.95 -21.40 30.68
CA ILE A 109 -9.21 -22.66 30.59
C ILE A 109 -9.68 -23.55 31.75
N PRO A 110 -9.93 -24.84 31.53
CA PRO A 110 -10.31 -25.75 32.62
C PRO A 110 -9.33 -25.67 33.79
N GLY A 111 -9.84 -25.33 34.98
CA GLY A 111 -9.04 -25.16 36.20
C GLY A 111 -8.51 -23.75 36.46
N THR A 112 -8.81 -22.76 35.60
CA THR A 112 -8.46 -21.35 35.83
C THR A 112 -9.70 -20.51 36.18
N PRO A 113 -9.53 -19.32 36.78
CA PRO A 113 -10.63 -18.37 36.95
C PRO A 113 -11.29 -18.01 35.61
N PRO A 114 -12.63 -17.82 35.58
CA PRO A 114 -13.32 -17.38 34.37
C PRO A 114 -12.95 -15.96 33.96
N GLU A 115 -12.84 -15.76 32.65
CA GLU A 115 -12.61 -14.48 31.99
C GLU A 115 -13.87 -13.98 31.30
N THR A 116 -14.20 -12.70 31.51
CA THR A 116 -15.24 -12.01 30.76
C THR A 116 -14.61 -11.31 29.57
N GLY A 117 -15.25 -11.42 28.41
CA GLY A 117 -14.73 -10.86 27.18
C GLY A 117 -15.72 -11.02 26.03
N LYS A 118 -15.19 -11.12 24.82
CA LYS A 118 -15.96 -11.33 23.61
C LYS A 118 -15.16 -12.15 22.60
N VAL A 119 -15.85 -13.00 21.86
CA VAL A 119 -15.32 -13.59 20.64
C VAL A 119 -15.33 -12.52 19.55
N GLU A 120 -14.19 -12.27 18.94
CA GLU A 120 -14.03 -11.36 17.81
C GLU A 120 -13.38 -12.10 16.64
N PHE A 121 -13.85 -11.84 15.41
CA PHE A 121 -13.19 -12.33 14.21
C PHE A 121 -11.91 -11.54 13.92
N ILE A 122 -10.82 -12.27 13.74
CA ILE A 122 -9.52 -11.74 13.28
C ILE A 122 -9.53 -11.64 11.75
N ASP A 123 -10.07 -12.66 11.09
CA ASP A 123 -10.40 -12.69 9.67
C ASP A 123 -11.82 -13.23 9.45
N SER A 124 -12.36 -13.02 8.26
CA SER A 124 -13.69 -13.52 7.91
C SER A 124 -13.68 -14.94 7.37
N GLY A 125 -12.51 -15.56 7.18
CA GLY A 125 -12.34 -16.82 6.44
C GLY A 125 -12.53 -16.72 4.92
N GLN A 126 -13.03 -15.59 4.40
CA GLN A 126 -13.18 -15.32 2.97
C GLN A 126 -11.82 -15.09 2.30
N VAL A 127 -11.65 -15.65 1.10
CA VAL A 127 -10.39 -15.56 0.34
C VAL A 127 -10.47 -14.48 -0.76
N ASN A 128 -11.66 -14.20 -1.29
CA ASN A 128 -11.92 -13.16 -2.29
C ASN A 128 -13.14 -12.29 -1.90
N ILE A 129 -13.34 -11.11 -2.48
CA ILE A 129 -14.61 -10.37 -2.37
C ILE A 129 -15.40 -10.63 -3.67
N PRO A 130 -16.61 -11.22 -3.65
CA PRO A 130 -17.33 -11.51 -4.90
C PRO A 130 -17.76 -10.22 -5.61
N GLU A 131 -17.48 -10.13 -6.92
CA GLU A 131 -18.04 -9.08 -7.80
C GLU A 131 -19.49 -9.41 -8.26
N SER A 132 -19.92 -10.68 -8.17
CA SER A 132 -21.32 -11.15 -8.34
C SER A 132 -21.44 -12.63 -7.99
N ILE A 133 -22.62 -13.10 -7.55
CA ILE A 133 -22.89 -14.49 -7.11
C ILE A 133 -23.60 -15.25 -8.23
N ASP A 134 -23.09 -16.42 -8.63
CA ASP A 134 -23.83 -17.42 -9.43
C ASP A 134 -23.59 -18.83 -8.86
N PRO A 135 -24.63 -19.60 -8.48
CA PRO A 135 -24.49 -20.90 -7.84
C PRO A 135 -24.58 -22.05 -8.86
N LYS A 136 -23.52 -22.87 -8.96
CA LYS A 136 -23.63 -24.33 -9.17
C LYS A 136 -22.26 -25.01 -9.01
N GLY A 137 -22.23 -26.01 -8.13
CA GLY A 137 -21.02 -26.63 -7.61
C GLY A 137 -20.34 -27.65 -8.52
N ALA A 138 -19.10 -27.95 -8.14
CA ALA A 138 -18.34 -29.13 -8.50
C ALA A 138 -17.40 -29.49 -7.32
N PRO A 139 -17.06 -30.77 -7.13
CA PRO A 139 -16.29 -31.22 -5.97
C PRO A 139 -14.82 -30.77 -6.12
N VAL A 140 -14.17 -30.36 -5.02
CA VAL A 140 -12.73 -30.09 -5.02
C VAL A 140 -12.02 -30.91 -3.93
N PRO A 141 -10.91 -31.59 -4.28
CA PRO A 141 -10.13 -32.43 -3.37
C PRO A 141 -9.44 -31.61 -2.28
N GLU A 142 -9.06 -32.29 -1.19
CA GLU A 142 -8.08 -31.79 -0.23
C GLU A 142 -6.85 -31.22 -0.96
N GLN A 143 -6.69 -29.89 -0.95
CA GLN A 143 -5.46 -29.27 -1.40
C GLN A 143 -4.38 -29.51 -0.34
N LYS A 144 -3.48 -30.44 -0.64
CA LYS A 144 -2.15 -30.45 -0.03
C LYS A 144 -1.51 -29.07 -0.26
N ASP A 145 -1.11 -28.43 0.83
CA ASP A 145 -0.39 -27.17 0.85
C ASP A 145 0.95 -27.30 0.08
N GLU A 146 0.92 -27.09 -1.23
CA GLU A 146 2.14 -26.93 -2.02
C GLU A 146 2.68 -25.51 -1.86
N LYS A 147 3.99 -25.40 -1.61
CA LYS A 147 4.72 -24.12 -1.54
C LYS A 147 4.54 -23.34 -2.85
N LYS A 148 3.79 -22.24 -2.80
CA LYS A 148 3.49 -21.41 -3.98
C LYS A 148 4.65 -20.45 -4.28
N CYS A 149 5.73 -20.95 -4.86
CA CYS A 149 6.80 -20.10 -5.38
C CYS A 149 6.36 -19.39 -6.67
N PHE A 150 6.52 -18.06 -6.70
CA PHE A 150 6.21 -17.16 -7.83
C PHE A 150 7.45 -16.67 -8.59
N CYS A 151 8.64 -17.21 -8.30
CA CYS A 151 9.84 -16.84 -9.04
C CYS A 151 9.67 -17.17 -10.52
N ASN A 152 9.94 -16.20 -11.39
CA ASN A 152 9.80 -16.29 -12.85
C ASN A 152 8.39 -16.69 -13.37
N LYS A 153 7.37 -16.74 -12.49
CA LYS A 153 5.98 -17.01 -12.87
C LYS A 153 5.17 -15.73 -12.99
N GLU A 154 4.30 -15.66 -13.98
CA GLU A 154 3.32 -14.58 -14.08
C GLU A 154 2.25 -14.75 -12.99
N PHE A 155 1.71 -13.64 -12.49
CA PHE A 155 0.55 -13.68 -11.61
C PHE A 155 -0.72 -13.91 -12.42
N THR A 156 -1.66 -14.68 -11.88
CA THR A 156 -3.02 -14.70 -12.39
C THR A 156 -3.81 -13.48 -11.90
N GLU A 157 -4.98 -13.24 -12.49
CA GLU A 157 -5.92 -12.23 -11.99
C GLU A 157 -6.30 -12.48 -10.53
N ASP A 158 -6.52 -13.74 -10.14
CA ASP A 158 -6.87 -14.13 -8.78
C ASP A 158 -5.73 -13.87 -7.79
N ASP A 159 -4.47 -14.03 -8.21
CA ASP A 159 -3.32 -13.67 -7.37
C ASP A 159 -3.36 -12.17 -7.04
N ILE A 160 -3.52 -11.32 -8.07
CA ILE A 160 -3.58 -9.86 -7.90
C ILE A 160 -4.81 -9.43 -7.09
N LYS A 161 -5.97 -10.05 -7.33
CA LYS A 161 -7.19 -9.85 -6.52
C LYS A 161 -6.95 -10.22 -5.07
N SER A 162 -6.27 -11.32 -4.79
CA SER A 162 -5.95 -11.74 -3.42
C SER A 162 -5.06 -10.71 -2.71
N PHE A 163 -3.98 -10.25 -3.36
CA PHE A 163 -3.07 -9.27 -2.77
C PHE A 163 -3.75 -7.93 -2.46
N TYR A 164 -4.75 -7.54 -3.25
CA TYR A 164 -5.45 -6.26 -3.11
C TYR A 164 -6.89 -6.38 -2.60
N LYS A 165 -7.23 -7.54 -2.03
CA LYS A 165 -8.55 -7.84 -1.44
C LYS A 165 -9.71 -7.57 -2.40
N SER A 166 -9.54 -7.85 -3.69
CA SER A 166 -10.60 -7.75 -4.73
C SER A 166 -11.32 -6.40 -4.79
N LYS A 167 -10.70 -5.32 -4.29
CA LYS A 167 -11.27 -3.96 -4.38
C LYS A 167 -11.31 -3.48 -5.82
N LYS A 168 -12.22 -2.56 -6.14
CA LYS A 168 -12.19 -1.88 -7.44
C LYS A 168 -10.90 -1.08 -7.61
N LEU A 169 -10.27 -1.20 -8.78
CA LEU A 169 -9.05 -0.48 -9.10
C LEU A 169 -9.36 0.89 -9.71
N PHE A 170 -8.46 1.83 -9.51
CA PHE A 170 -8.38 3.10 -10.25
C PHE A 170 -9.64 3.98 -10.16
N THR A 171 -10.30 3.98 -9.00
CA THR A 171 -11.62 4.59 -8.79
C THR A 171 -11.60 6.09 -8.46
N ALA A 172 -10.42 6.68 -8.21
CA ALA A 172 -10.33 8.10 -7.89
C ALA A 172 -10.84 8.96 -9.05
N LYS A 173 -11.53 10.06 -8.73
CA LYS A 173 -12.07 10.99 -9.73
C LYS A 173 -11.00 11.60 -10.64
N ASN A 174 -9.76 11.72 -10.17
CA ASN A 174 -8.65 12.26 -10.94
C ASN A 174 -7.89 11.19 -11.74
N CYS A 175 -8.30 9.92 -11.69
CA CYS A 175 -7.62 8.85 -12.41
C CYS A 175 -7.97 8.93 -13.91
N PRO A 176 -7.00 9.20 -14.80
CA PRO A 176 -7.26 9.40 -16.22
C PRO A 176 -7.27 8.09 -17.04
N LEU A 177 -7.17 6.92 -16.40
CA LEU A 177 -7.31 5.65 -17.10
C LEU A 177 -8.72 5.54 -17.73
N PRO A 178 -8.83 5.04 -18.97
CA PRO A 178 -10.10 4.64 -19.55
C PRO A 178 -10.76 3.54 -18.72
N ASP A 179 -12.09 3.49 -18.66
CA ASP A 179 -12.82 2.56 -17.80
C ASP A 179 -12.58 1.09 -18.18
N GLU A 180 -12.41 0.80 -19.48
CA GLU A 180 -12.05 -0.53 -19.99
C GLU A 180 -10.68 -1.03 -19.49
N MET A 181 -9.80 -0.10 -19.10
CA MET A 181 -8.48 -0.41 -18.53
C MET A 181 -8.54 -0.57 -17.00
N LYS A 182 -9.64 -0.20 -16.32
CA LYS A 182 -9.75 -0.28 -14.86
C LYS A 182 -10.16 -1.67 -14.35
N THR A 183 -9.66 -2.72 -15.02
CA THR A 183 -9.96 -4.12 -14.70
C THR A 183 -8.72 -4.81 -14.13
N TYR A 184 -8.93 -5.82 -13.27
CA TYR A 184 -7.83 -6.64 -12.78
C TYR A 184 -7.11 -7.37 -13.91
N LYS A 185 -7.84 -7.86 -14.93
CA LYS A 185 -7.23 -8.50 -16.09
C LYS A 185 -6.23 -7.58 -16.80
N ALA A 186 -6.67 -6.38 -17.21
CA ALA A 186 -5.80 -5.45 -17.95
C ALA A 186 -4.60 -5.00 -17.11
N PHE A 187 -4.82 -4.76 -15.80
CA PHE A 187 -3.76 -4.41 -14.87
C PHE A 187 -2.74 -5.55 -14.69
N THR A 188 -3.21 -6.79 -14.52
CA THR A 188 -2.39 -7.99 -14.34
C THR A 188 -1.50 -8.23 -15.57
N ASP A 189 -2.07 -8.15 -16.77
CA ASP A 189 -1.35 -8.33 -18.03
C ASP A 189 -0.22 -7.29 -18.17
N ALA A 190 -0.52 -6.01 -17.94
CA ALA A 190 0.47 -4.93 -18.01
C ALA A 190 1.54 -5.02 -16.92
N LEU A 191 1.15 -5.39 -15.70
CA LEU A 191 2.05 -5.54 -14.56
C LEU A 191 3.03 -6.71 -14.75
N ASN A 192 2.54 -7.88 -15.19
CA ASN A 192 3.38 -9.04 -15.50
C ASN A 192 4.42 -8.70 -16.56
N LYS A 193 4.01 -8.04 -17.64
CA LYS A 193 4.91 -7.58 -18.69
C LYS A 193 5.99 -6.64 -18.13
N ALA A 194 5.60 -5.61 -17.40
CA ALA A 194 6.53 -4.64 -16.80
C ALA A 194 7.54 -5.30 -15.85
N MET A 195 7.09 -6.22 -14.99
CA MET A 195 7.98 -6.95 -14.08
C MET A 195 8.96 -7.85 -14.82
N LYS A 196 8.51 -8.54 -15.87
CA LYS A 196 9.35 -9.41 -16.70
C LYS A 196 10.46 -8.60 -17.39
N ASP A 197 10.09 -7.49 -18.03
CA ASP A 197 11.02 -6.65 -18.80
C ASP A 197 12.07 -5.99 -17.90
N ASN A 198 11.78 -5.79 -16.61
CA ASN A 198 12.64 -5.09 -15.64
C ASN A 198 13.21 -6.02 -14.55
N ASN A 199 13.26 -7.34 -14.79
CA ASN A 199 13.87 -8.33 -13.88
C ASN A 199 13.29 -8.34 -12.44
N ILE A 200 12.01 -8.00 -12.28
CA ILE A 200 11.26 -8.10 -11.03
C ILE A 200 10.68 -9.53 -10.93
N ASN A 201 11.58 -10.49 -10.85
CA ASN A 201 11.28 -11.89 -11.13
C ASN A 201 11.41 -12.83 -9.91
N THR A 202 11.97 -12.39 -8.79
CA THR A 202 11.99 -13.14 -7.52
C THR A 202 10.75 -12.84 -6.68
N CYS A 203 10.37 -13.76 -5.79
CA CYS A 203 9.21 -13.57 -4.92
C CYS A 203 9.32 -12.29 -4.07
N LEU A 204 10.50 -12.02 -3.49
CA LEU A 204 10.72 -10.81 -2.68
C LEU A 204 10.70 -9.54 -3.53
N ARG A 205 11.35 -9.54 -4.70
CA ARG A 205 11.28 -8.38 -5.62
C ARG A 205 9.84 -8.02 -5.96
N LYS A 206 9.02 -9.03 -6.28
CA LYS A 206 7.60 -8.84 -6.56
C LYS A 206 6.85 -8.32 -5.34
N ALA A 207 7.00 -8.96 -4.18
CA ALA A 207 6.30 -8.55 -2.97
C ALA A 207 6.60 -7.10 -2.59
N HIS A 208 7.87 -6.69 -2.61
CA HIS A 208 8.25 -5.31 -2.35
C HIS A 208 7.74 -4.36 -3.44
N PHE A 209 7.89 -4.71 -4.72
CA PHE A 209 7.41 -3.87 -5.82
C PHE A 209 5.90 -3.62 -5.73
N LEU A 210 5.10 -4.68 -5.56
CA LEU A 210 3.64 -4.63 -5.38
C LEU A 210 3.23 -3.74 -4.20
N ALA A 211 3.95 -3.81 -3.07
CA ALA A 211 3.68 -2.98 -1.90
C ALA A 211 3.97 -1.50 -2.16
N GLN A 212 5.05 -1.19 -2.90
CA GLN A 212 5.43 0.18 -3.22
C GLN A 212 4.46 0.82 -4.22
N ILE A 213 4.11 0.12 -5.31
CA ILE A 213 3.18 0.65 -6.32
C ILE A 213 1.81 0.92 -5.71
N GLU A 214 1.32 0.05 -4.83
CA GLU A 214 0.03 0.24 -4.16
C GLU A 214 0.09 1.48 -3.24
N THR A 215 1.19 1.67 -2.52
CA THR A 215 1.34 2.82 -1.62
C THR A 215 1.42 4.16 -2.38
N GLU A 216 2.17 4.21 -3.48
CA GLU A 216 2.42 5.44 -4.24
C GLU A 216 1.24 5.85 -5.15
N SER A 217 0.31 4.93 -5.41
CA SER A 217 -0.87 5.13 -6.27
C SER A 217 -2.17 5.35 -5.49
N ASP A 218 -2.07 5.72 -4.21
CA ASP A 218 -3.22 5.82 -3.31
C ASP A 218 -4.02 4.52 -3.28
N ARG A 219 -3.31 3.42 -3.02
CA ARG A 219 -3.87 2.08 -2.92
C ARG A 219 -4.46 1.61 -4.24
N LEU A 220 -3.76 1.89 -5.34
CA LEU A 220 -4.21 1.67 -6.72
C LEU A 220 -5.50 2.41 -7.08
N ASN A 221 -5.85 3.51 -6.40
CA ASN A 221 -7.01 4.33 -6.78
C ASN A 221 -6.71 5.33 -7.90
N THR A 222 -5.45 5.70 -8.11
CA THR A 222 -5.11 6.69 -9.13
C THR A 222 -3.74 6.45 -9.76
N THR A 223 -3.59 6.89 -11.01
CA THR A 223 -2.32 6.90 -11.75
C THR A 223 -1.79 8.32 -11.96
N MET A 224 -2.39 9.32 -11.32
CA MET A 224 -1.98 10.72 -11.44
C MET A 224 -2.04 11.41 -10.08
N GLU A 225 -1.08 12.27 -9.81
CA GLU A 225 -1.07 13.01 -8.55
C GLU A 225 -2.28 13.95 -8.40
N TYR A 226 -2.69 14.18 -7.15
CA TYR A 226 -3.80 15.07 -6.81
C TYR A 226 -3.42 16.56 -6.85
N ALA A 227 -2.13 16.87 -6.79
CA ALA A 227 -1.66 18.25 -6.90
C ALA A 227 -1.79 18.80 -8.34
N SER A 228 -1.85 20.12 -8.45
CA SER A 228 -1.93 20.81 -9.74
C SER A 228 -0.61 20.84 -10.51
N GLY A 229 0.52 20.55 -9.84
CA GLY A 229 1.86 20.76 -10.37
C GLY A 229 2.39 22.19 -10.18
N TRP A 230 1.63 23.06 -9.50
CA TRP A 230 2.03 24.46 -9.18
C TRP A 230 3.40 24.56 -8.50
N ASP A 231 3.68 23.64 -7.56
CA ASP A 231 4.94 23.58 -6.81
C ASP A 231 6.16 23.20 -7.70
N TYR A 232 5.91 22.71 -8.92
CA TYR A 232 6.91 22.30 -9.91
C TYR A 232 6.98 23.27 -11.10
N ASP A 233 6.25 24.39 -11.09
CA ASP A 233 6.27 25.35 -12.19
C ASP A 233 7.11 26.57 -11.81
N HIS A 234 8.24 26.80 -12.48
CA HIS A 234 9.13 27.91 -12.11
C HIS A 234 8.39 29.27 -12.11
N SER A 235 7.42 29.44 -13.01
CA SER A 235 6.70 30.69 -13.20
C SER A 235 5.87 31.09 -11.97
N THR A 236 5.51 30.12 -11.12
CA THR A 236 4.72 30.37 -9.90
C THR A 236 5.57 30.81 -8.72
N HIS A 237 6.90 30.71 -8.83
CA HIS A 237 7.87 31.07 -7.79
C HIS A 237 8.75 32.27 -8.17
N GLN A 238 8.55 32.87 -9.34
CA GLN A 238 9.39 33.95 -9.87
C GLN A 238 9.48 35.14 -8.92
N GLU A 239 8.35 35.60 -8.38
CA GLU A 239 8.32 36.76 -7.45
C GLU A 239 9.13 36.49 -6.18
N GLY A 240 8.95 35.33 -5.57
CA GLY A 240 9.70 34.95 -4.37
C GLY A 240 11.19 34.71 -4.66
N TYR A 241 11.51 34.21 -5.86
CA TYR A 241 12.90 34.11 -6.32
C TYR A 241 13.54 35.50 -6.40
N GLU A 242 12.94 36.45 -7.10
CA GLU A 242 13.50 37.81 -7.22
C GLU A 242 13.56 38.53 -5.87
N SER A 243 12.56 38.34 -5.02
CA SER A 243 12.51 38.93 -3.68
C SER A 243 13.64 38.42 -2.77
N PHE A 244 14.01 37.14 -2.87
CA PHE A 244 15.00 36.53 -1.98
C PHE A 244 16.41 36.46 -2.58
N LYS A 245 16.57 36.52 -3.91
CA LYS A 245 17.87 36.43 -4.61
C LYS A 245 18.95 37.38 -4.07
N PRO A 246 18.66 38.64 -3.69
CA PRO A 246 19.67 39.52 -3.09
C PRO A 246 20.18 39.05 -1.72
N TYR A 247 19.43 38.16 -1.04
CA TYR A 247 19.64 37.77 0.35
C TYR A 247 20.12 36.33 0.53
N VAL A 248 20.58 35.64 -0.52
CA VAL A 248 20.99 34.22 -0.46
C VAL A 248 22.04 33.93 0.61
N ASN A 249 22.87 34.91 0.96
CA ASN A 249 23.94 34.81 1.96
C ASN A 249 23.61 35.50 3.31
N TYR A 250 22.35 35.88 3.57
CA TYR A 250 21.97 36.65 4.76
C TYR A 250 22.40 35.99 6.09
N LYS A 251 22.48 34.66 6.16
CA LYS A 251 22.95 33.95 7.39
C LYS A 251 24.43 34.19 7.69
N LYS A 252 25.23 34.54 6.69
CA LYS A 252 26.66 34.81 6.82
C LYS A 252 26.98 36.30 6.80
N ASP A 253 26.04 37.12 6.32
CA ASP A 253 26.19 38.57 6.19
C ASP A 253 25.19 39.32 7.09
N LYS A 254 25.71 39.93 8.15
CA LYS A 254 24.90 40.70 9.11
C LYS A 254 24.17 41.89 8.48
N LYS A 255 24.74 42.52 7.45
CA LYS A 255 24.10 43.66 6.75
C LYS A 255 22.91 43.18 5.95
N LEU A 256 23.07 42.11 5.17
CA LEU A 256 21.97 41.50 4.43
C LEU A 256 20.89 40.95 5.35
N SER A 257 21.26 40.35 6.49
CA SER A 257 20.28 39.91 7.50
C SER A 257 19.46 41.06 8.05
N ALA A 258 20.10 42.19 8.38
CA ALA A 258 19.40 43.37 8.88
C ALA A 258 18.51 44.01 7.81
N GLU A 259 18.96 44.06 6.55
CA GLU A 259 18.16 44.59 5.45
C GLU A 259 16.93 43.71 5.16
N LEU A 260 17.11 42.38 5.11
CA LEU A 260 16.03 41.42 4.92
C LEU A 260 14.97 41.55 6.03
N GLN A 261 15.40 41.62 7.29
CA GLN A 261 14.50 41.73 8.45
C GLN A 261 13.79 43.09 8.56
N LYS A 262 14.33 44.14 7.94
CA LYS A 262 13.63 45.43 7.81
C LYS A 262 12.51 45.39 6.78
N LYS A 263 12.67 44.59 5.72
CA LYS A 263 11.72 44.51 4.60
C LYS A 263 10.64 43.46 4.81
N PHE A 264 10.97 42.35 5.47
CA PHE A 264 10.10 41.20 5.60
C PHE A 264 10.07 40.68 7.04
N ASN A 265 8.90 40.26 7.48
CA ASN A 265 8.75 39.54 8.73
C ASN A 265 9.25 38.09 8.62
N ALA A 266 9.38 37.41 9.76
CA ALA A 266 9.94 36.05 9.80
C ALA A 266 9.16 35.02 8.98
N GLN A 267 7.84 35.19 8.83
CA GLN A 267 7.00 34.29 8.04
C GLN A 267 7.15 34.55 6.55
N GLU A 268 7.17 35.81 6.13
CA GLU A 268 7.45 36.21 4.75
C GLU A 268 8.82 35.71 4.30
N ILE A 269 9.86 35.89 5.13
CA ILE A 269 11.22 35.38 4.86
C ILE A 269 11.19 33.88 4.55
N LYS A 270 10.45 33.08 5.34
CA LYS A 270 10.33 31.64 5.10
C LYS A 270 9.63 31.35 3.78
N GLN A 271 8.59 32.10 3.43
CA GLN A 271 7.82 31.92 2.19
C GLN A 271 8.65 32.27 0.95
N ILE A 272 9.30 33.44 0.92
CA ILE A 272 10.13 33.85 -0.22
C ILE A 272 11.39 32.97 -0.35
N GLN A 273 11.98 32.51 0.77
CA GLN A 273 13.08 31.55 0.73
C GLN A 273 12.62 30.19 0.17
N ARG A 274 11.42 29.73 0.54
CA ARG A 274 10.83 28.52 -0.04
C ARG A 274 10.64 28.70 -1.54
N ALA A 275 10.04 29.79 -1.98
CA ALA A 275 9.84 30.09 -3.40
C ALA A 275 11.17 30.14 -4.17
N TYR A 276 12.19 30.83 -3.63
CA TYR A 276 13.54 30.83 -4.21
C TYR A 276 14.12 29.43 -4.38
N ASN A 277 14.02 28.58 -3.36
CA ASN A 277 14.49 27.19 -3.45
C ASN A 277 13.70 26.39 -4.50
N ARG A 278 12.38 26.60 -4.59
CA ARG A 278 11.51 25.93 -5.57
C ARG A 278 11.82 26.35 -6.99
N TYR A 279 12.00 27.64 -7.23
CA TYR A 279 12.40 28.16 -8.53
C TYR A 279 13.67 27.47 -9.01
N ASN A 280 14.72 27.45 -8.19
CA ASN A 280 15.98 26.81 -8.54
C ASN A 280 15.86 25.29 -8.74
N GLU A 281 15.01 24.62 -7.96
CA GLU A 281 14.71 23.19 -8.15
C GLU A 281 14.03 22.94 -9.50
N CYS A 282 13.05 23.77 -9.89
CA CYS A 282 12.38 23.69 -11.18
C CYS A 282 13.38 23.81 -12.34
N ILE A 283 14.21 24.85 -12.32
CA ILE A 283 15.23 25.07 -13.35
C ILE A 283 16.22 23.90 -13.43
N LYS A 284 16.67 23.38 -12.28
CA LYS A 284 17.58 22.23 -12.22
C LYS A 284 17.00 20.98 -12.90
N HIS A 285 15.68 20.81 -12.83
CA HIS A 285 14.96 19.68 -13.40
C HIS A 285 14.37 19.95 -14.80
N GLY A 286 14.81 21.03 -15.46
CA GLY A 286 14.40 21.39 -16.82
C GLY A 286 12.99 21.96 -16.92
N HIS A 287 12.46 22.52 -15.83
CA HIS A 287 11.17 23.23 -15.82
C HIS A 287 11.42 24.74 -15.96
N ASP A 288 11.93 25.14 -17.12
CA ASP A 288 12.25 26.52 -17.50
C ASP A 288 11.18 27.17 -18.41
N VAL A 289 10.10 26.43 -18.68
CA VAL A 289 8.94 26.89 -19.43
C VAL A 289 7.69 26.83 -18.56
N LYS A 290 6.91 27.91 -18.55
CA LYS A 290 5.61 27.99 -17.88
C LYS A 290 4.69 26.86 -18.36
N GLY A 291 4.06 26.16 -17.42
CA GLY A 291 3.19 25.01 -17.69
C GLY A 291 3.91 23.66 -17.59
N TYR A 292 5.25 23.61 -17.50
CA TYR A 292 5.99 22.36 -17.33
C TYR A 292 5.73 21.70 -15.97
N GLY A 293 5.42 22.49 -14.94
CA GLY A 293 5.01 21.95 -13.64
C GLY A 293 3.80 21.03 -13.74
N PRO A 294 2.63 21.53 -14.22
CA PRO A 294 1.47 20.69 -14.52
C PRO A 294 1.73 19.59 -15.55
N LYS A 295 2.49 19.86 -16.62
CA LYS A 295 2.76 18.89 -17.69
C LYS A 295 3.56 17.67 -17.20
N TYR A 296 4.63 17.86 -16.43
CA TYR A 296 5.51 16.79 -15.92
C TYR A 296 5.31 16.51 -14.42
N LYS A 297 4.10 16.78 -13.95
CA LYS A 297 3.61 16.43 -12.62
C LYS A 297 3.53 14.90 -12.46
N GLY A 298 3.43 14.41 -11.24
CA GLY A 298 3.37 12.99 -10.85
C GLY A 298 2.37 12.16 -11.66
N LYS A 299 2.86 11.11 -12.35
CA LYS A 299 2.05 10.12 -13.08
C LYS A 299 2.60 8.70 -12.93
N GLY A 300 1.77 7.71 -13.24
CA GLY A 300 2.09 6.29 -13.12
C GLY A 300 2.03 5.81 -11.68
N LEU A 301 2.35 4.53 -11.46
CA LEU A 301 2.17 3.91 -10.14
C LEU A 301 3.18 4.37 -9.09
N ILE A 302 4.34 4.91 -9.51
CA ILE A 302 5.39 5.47 -8.63
C ILE A 302 5.47 7.01 -8.70
N GLN A 303 4.54 7.65 -9.42
CA GLN A 303 4.47 9.11 -9.52
C GLN A 303 5.75 9.73 -10.12
N LEU A 304 6.12 9.31 -11.34
CA LEU A 304 7.18 9.95 -12.12
C LEU A 304 6.91 11.46 -12.22
N THR A 305 7.91 12.24 -11.82
CA THR A 305 7.84 13.70 -11.72
C THR A 305 9.12 14.28 -12.30
N TRP A 306 9.05 15.51 -12.81
CA TRP A 306 10.14 16.26 -13.45
C TRP A 306 10.44 15.86 -14.89
N LYS A 307 10.58 16.86 -15.78
CA LYS A 307 10.85 16.68 -17.20
C LYS A 307 12.05 15.78 -17.45
N ASP A 308 13.17 16.02 -16.76
CA ASP A 308 14.39 15.22 -16.90
C ASP A 308 14.20 13.73 -16.58
N THR A 309 13.24 13.40 -15.71
CA THR A 309 12.91 12.01 -15.36
C THR A 309 12.04 11.37 -16.43
N TYR A 310 11.06 12.11 -16.97
CA TYR A 310 10.29 11.65 -18.14
C TYR A 310 11.20 11.44 -19.36
N GLU A 311 12.12 12.36 -19.62
CA GLU A 311 13.09 12.24 -20.72
C GLU A 311 13.94 10.98 -20.58
N LYS A 312 14.42 10.66 -19.38
CA LYS A 312 15.19 9.44 -19.12
C LYS A 312 14.37 8.18 -19.39
N TYR A 313 13.13 8.13 -18.88
CA TYR A 313 12.23 6.99 -19.11
C TYR A 313 11.92 6.81 -20.59
N PHE A 314 11.47 7.87 -21.27
CA PHE A 314 11.11 7.80 -22.68
C PHE A 314 12.30 7.49 -23.58
N LYS A 315 13.51 7.96 -23.22
CA LYS A 315 14.74 7.54 -23.88
C LYS A 315 15.02 6.05 -23.65
N HIS A 316 14.84 5.54 -22.44
CA HIS A 316 15.06 4.13 -22.10
C HIS A 316 14.20 3.19 -22.95
N ILE A 317 12.91 3.52 -23.13
CA ILE A 317 11.99 2.71 -23.94
C ILE A 317 12.05 3.02 -25.45
N GLY A 318 12.98 3.89 -25.89
CA GLY A 318 13.15 4.26 -27.30
C GLY A 318 12.03 5.13 -27.89
N LYS A 319 11.26 5.83 -27.05
CA LYS A 319 10.09 6.65 -27.44
C LYS A 319 10.19 8.10 -26.99
N LYS A 320 11.31 8.74 -27.29
CA LYS A 320 11.63 10.12 -26.86
C LYS A 320 10.54 11.15 -27.23
N GLU A 321 9.80 10.90 -28.30
CA GLU A 321 8.69 11.72 -28.79
C GLU A 321 7.52 11.83 -27.79
N LEU A 322 7.38 10.85 -26.88
CA LEU A 322 6.35 10.89 -25.84
C LEU A 322 6.58 11.99 -24.80
N ILE A 323 7.75 12.67 -24.81
CA ILE A 323 7.98 13.84 -23.97
C ILE A 323 6.96 14.96 -24.22
N ASP A 324 6.40 15.02 -25.43
CA ASP A 324 5.37 15.99 -25.76
C ASP A 324 3.99 15.61 -25.25
N THR A 325 3.75 14.32 -24.98
CA THR A 325 2.49 13.74 -24.47
C THR A 325 2.74 12.84 -23.24
N PRO A 326 3.28 13.37 -22.12
CA PRO A 326 3.65 12.57 -20.95
C PRO A 326 2.44 11.95 -20.23
N GLU A 327 1.21 12.36 -20.57
CA GLU A 327 -0.06 11.83 -20.05
C GLU A 327 -0.22 10.33 -20.29
N VAL A 328 0.48 9.77 -21.29
CA VAL A 328 0.52 8.33 -21.57
C VAL A 328 0.95 7.50 -20.36
N VAL A 329 1.79 8.07 -19.48
CA VAL A 329 2.24 7.41 -18.24
C VAL A 329 1.11 7.25 -17.21
N ALA A 330 0.03 8.03 -17.32
CA ALA A 330 -1.13 7.92 -16.44
C ALA A 330 -2.32 7.21 -17.12
N ASN A 331 -2.54 7.40 -18.42
CA ASN A 331 -3.76 6.94 -19.09
C ASN A 331 -3.61 5.64 -19.89
N ASN A 332 -2.43 5.02 -19.92
CA ASN A 332 -2.21 3.74 -20.60
C ASN A 332 -1.42 2.79 -19.70
N LEU A 333 -2.08 1.70 -19.28
CA LEU A 333 -1.54 0.75 -18.31
C LEU A 333 -0.17 0.17 -18.68
N THR A 334 0.14 0.02 -19.96
CA THR A 334 1.47 -0.46 -20.39
C THR A 334 2.54 0.50 -19.89
N TYR A 335 2.40 1.82 -20.16
CA TYR A 335 3.37 2.80 -19.67
C TYR A 335 3.22 3.08 -18.17
N THR A 336 2.00 2.99 -17.62
CA THR A 336 1.78 3.18 -16.17
C THR A 336 2.55 2.14 -15.35
N CYS A 337 2.49 0.86 -15.73
CA CYS A 337 3.23 -0.22 -15.06
C CYS A 337 4.71 -0.22 -15.42
N ASP A 338 5.05 -0.06 -16.70
CA ASP A 338 6.45 -0.11 -17.18
C ASP A 338 7.28 1.03 -16.58
N SER A 339 6.73 2.26 -16.51
CA SER A 339 7.42 3.40 -15.90
C SER A 339 7.77 3.18 -14.42
N ALA A 340 6.93 2.47 -13.67
CA ALA A 340 7.21 2.10 -12.29
C ALA A 340 8.29 1.02 -12.19
N ALA A 341 8.22 0.00 -13.05
CA ALA A 341 9.21 -1.08 -13.10
C ALA A 341 10.59 -0.57 -13.57
N TRP A 342 10.63 0.33 -14.54
CA TRP A 342 11.83 1.05 -14.97
C TRP A 342 12.43 1.86 -13.83
N PHE A 343 11.62 2.65 -13.10
CA PHE A 343 12.11 3.44 -11.98
C PHE A 343 12.76 2.56 -10.90
N TRP A 344 12.17 1.38 -10.68
CA TRP A 344 12.67 0.37 -9.76
C TRP A 344 14.04 -0.18 -10.20
N ASP A 345 14.19 -0.51 -11.48
CA ASP A 345 15.44 -1.00 -12.06
C ASP A 345 16.54 0.08 -12.12
N ASP A 346 16.20 1.30 -12.56
CA ASP A 346 17.09 2.48 -12.60
C ASP A 346 17.72 2.78 -11.23
N ARG A 347 17.01 2.46 -10.14
CA ARG A 347 17.49 2.62 -8.75
C ARG A 347 18.07 1.35 -8.14
N GLN A 348 18.16 0.27 -8.91
CA GLN A 348 18.70 -1.03 -8.50
C GLN A 348 18.02 -1.60 -7.25
N LEU A 349 16.72 -1.34 -7.09
CA LEU A 349 15.97 -1.69 -5.88
C LEU A 349 15.79 -3.19 -5.72
N GLY A 350 15.89 -3.96 -6.81
CA GLY A 350 15.81 -5.43 -6.76
C GLY A 350 16.82 -6.06 -5.80
N SER A 351 18.05 -5.54 -5.76
CA SER A 351 19.11 -6.05 -4.87
C SER A 351 18.82 -5.83 -3.39
N TYR A 352 18.06 -4.78 -3.05
CA TYR A 352 17.61 -4.52 -1.69
C TYR A 352 16.37 -5.33 -1.34
N ALA A 353 15.50 -5.60 -2.32
CA ALA A 353 14.35 -6.48 -2.12
C ALA A 353 14.80 -7.93 -1.90
N ASP A 354 15.85 -8.40 -2.58
CA ASP A 354 16.43 -9.73 -2.32
C ASP A 354 17.03 -9.85 -0.90
N LYS A 355 17.33 -8.72 -0.24
CA LYS A 355 17.74 -8.64 1.17
C LYS A 355 16.59 -8.39 2.13
N ASP A 356 15.36 -8.27 1.61
CA ASP A 356 14.17 -7.87 2.35
C ASP A 356 14.29 -6.48 3.04
N ASP A 357 15.05 -5.55 2.45
CA ASP A 357 15.33 -4.23 3.03
C ASP A 357 14.28 -3.17 2.66
N LEU A 358 13.09 -3.29 3.25
CA LEU A 358 11.97 -2.37 3.04
C LEU A 358 12.33 -0.90 3.36
N ILE A 359 13.13 -0.68 4.41
CA ILE A 359 13.49 0.67 4.89
C ILE A 359 14.29 1.39 3.81
N PHE A 360 15.31 0.74 3.26
CA PHE A 360 16.11 1.32 2.19
C PHE A 360 15.26 1.61 0.95
N ILE A 361 14.47 0.63 0.50
CA ILE A 361 13.59 0.76 -0.66
C ILE A 361 12.64 1.95 -0.51
N SER A 362 11.99 2.07 0.65
CA SER A 362 11.02 3.13 0.93
C SER A 362 11.66 4.52 0.90
N VAL A 363 12.87 4.66 1.47
CA VAL A 363 13.62 5.93 1.44
C VAL A 363 14.06 6.29 0.02
N ARG A 364 14.44 5.31 -0.80
CA ARG A 364 14.86 5.57 -2.20
C ARG A 364 13.71 5.98 -3.11
N ILE A 365 12.50 5.47 -2.87
CA ILE A 365 11.31 5.80 -3.66
C ILE A 365 10.73 7.16 -3.23
N ASN A 366 10.54 7.35 -1.93
CA ASN A 366 9.83 8.51 -1.41
C ASN A 366 10.75 9.69 -1.02
N GLY A 367 12.04 9.44 -0.81
CA GLY A 367 12.98 10.39 -0.21
C GLY A 367 12.86 10.49 1.31
N GLY A 368 12.16 9.54 1.95
CA GLY A 368 11.87 9.52 3.37
C GLY A 368 11.01 8.31 3.78
N LEU A 369 10.32 8.42 4.93
CA LEU A 369 9.51 7.34 5.51
C LEU A 369 8.00 7.64 5.45
N ASN A 370 7.55 8.52 4.57
CA ASN A 370 6.13 8.86 4.49
C ASN A 370 5.33 7.64 3.99
N GLY A 371 4.30 7.26 4.74
CA GLY A 371 3.53 6.03 4.51
C GLY A 371 4.30 4.73 4.72
N PHE A 372 5.35 4.72 5.55
CA PHE A 372 6.15 3.51 5.79
C PHE A 372 5.34 2.39 6.45
N ASP A 373 4.50 2.68 7.45
CA ASP A 373 3.68 1.66 8.11
C ASP A 373 2.75 0.93 7.14
N HIS A 374 2.16 1.68 6.21
CA HIS A 374 1.33 1.12 5.14
C HIS A 374 2.14 0.18 4.24
N ARG A 375 3.33 0.61 3.78
CA ARG A 375 4.24 -0.27 3.01
C ARG A 375 4.60 -1.53 3.77
N LYS A 376 4.92 -1.37 5.07
CA LYS A 376 5.31 -2.46 5.99
C LYS A 376 4.19 -3.48 6.13
N SER A 377 2.97 -3.01 6.39
CA SER A 377 1.78 -3.87 6.49
C SER A 377 1.54 -4.60 5.16
N ASN A 378 1.57 -3.89 4.05
CA ASN A 378 1.26 -4.44 2.73
C ASN A 378 2.29 -5.49 2.29
N VAL A 379 3.59 -5.21 2.39
CA VAL A 379 4.62 -6.19 2.00
C VAL A 379 4.55 -7.45 2.88
N LYS A 380 4.28 -7.32 4.19
CA LYS A 380 4.10 -8.49 5.08
C LYS A 380 2.89 -9.32 4.68
N SER A 381 1.79 -8.66 4.32
CA SER A 381 0.58 -9.32 3.81
C SER A 381 0.87 -10.10 2.52
N ILE A 382 1.55 -9.47 1.57
CA ILE A 382 1.90 -10.11 0.29
C ILE A 382 2.88 -11.27 0.50
N ILE A 383 3.92 -11.10 1.33
CA ILE A 383 4.86 -12.17 1.72
C ILE A 383 4.09 -13.38 2.29
N LYS A 384 3.11 -13.14 3.17
CA LYS A 384 2.26 -14.17 3.76
C LYS A 384 1.39 -14.88 2.72
N LEU A 385 0.71 -14.12 1.85
CA LEU A 385 -0.15 -14.67 0.80
C LEU A 385 0.64 -15.47 -0.25
N MET A 386 1.85 -15.03 -0.54
CA MET A 386 2.79 -15.75 -1.41
C MET A 386 3.50 -16.91 -0.70
N LYS A 387 3.27 -17.12 0.61
CA LYS A 387 3.90 -18.15 1.45
C LYS A 387 5.45 -18.13 1.34
N ILE A 388 6.04 -16.94 1.38
CA ILE A 388 7.51 -16.79 1.29
C ILE A 388 8.11 -17.06 2.68
N GLU A 389 8.53 -18.31 2.91
CA GLU A 389 9.16 -18.74 4.17
C GLU A 389 10.67 -18.50 4.19
N GLN A 390 11.29 -18.55 3.00
CA GLN A 390 12.72 -18.35 2.79
C GLN A 390 12.94 -17.70 1.42
N ASP A 391 14.07 -17.01 1.26
CA ASP A 391 14.43 -16.47 -0.05
C ASP A 391 14.60 -17.62 -1.04
N CYS A 392 13.70 -17.65 -2.03
CA CYS A 392 13.62 -18.67 -3.06
C CYS A 392 14.86 -18.74 -3.95
N THR A 393 15.78 -17.77 -3.87
CA THR A 393 16.99 -17.71 -4.69
C THR A 393 18.26 -18.05 -3.91
N THR A 394 18.42 -17.57 -2.67
CA THR A 394 19.66 -17.79 -1.91
C THR A 394 19.50 -18.65 -0.66
N ASN A 395 18.30 -18.81 -0.10
CA ASN A 395 18.04 -19.40 1.23
C ASN A 395 18.88 -18.79 2.39
N LYS A 396 19.46 -17.58 2.22
CA LYS A 396 20.41 -16.99 3.19
C LYS A 396 19.79 -16.00 4.18
N LEU A 397 18.53 -15.63 4.01
CA LEU A 397 17.87 -14.69 4.92
C LEU A 397 17.53 -15.37 6.23
N LYS A 398 18.02 -14.81 7.35
CA LYS A 398 17.75 -15.31 8.70
C LYS A 398 16.31 -15.05 9.14
N SER A 399 15.70 -13.96 8.66
CA SER A 399 14.30 -13.63 8.86
C SER A 399 13.77 -12.84 7.66
N ILE A 400 12.50 -13.04 7.34
CA ILE A 400 11.74 -12.34 6.30
C ILE A 400 10.54 -11.67 6.98
N GLY A 401 10.19 -10.47 6.54
CA GLY A 401 9.10 -9.67 7.11
C GLY A 401 9.45 -9.04 8.46
N GLN A 402 10.74 -8.88 8.77
CA GLN A 402 11.22 -8.19 9.97
C GLN A 402 12.13 -7.04 9.57
N TYR A 403 11.67 -5.82 9.84
CA TYR A 403 12.35 -4.61 9.40
C TYR A 403 12.88 -3.84 10.60
N LYS A 404 14.21 -3.69 10.67
CA LYS A 404 14.90 -2.96 11.74
C LYS A 404 15.95 -2.04 11.15
N TYR A 405 16.18 -0.89 11.79
CA TYR A 405 17.28 0.00 11.42
C TYR A 405 18.62 -0.73 11.34
N GLU A 406 18.88 -1.64 12.30
CA GLU A 406 20.15 -2.33 12.40
C GLU A 406 20.38 -3.36 11.28
N THR A 407 19.34 -3.87 10.63
CA THR A 407 19.49 -4.81 9.51
C THR A 407 19.43 -4.13 8.14
N SER A 408 19.00 -2.86 8.08
CA SER A 408 18.91 -2.10 6.84
C SER A 408 20.25 -1.49 6.41
N ASP A 409 20.54 -1.55 5.12
CA ASP A 409 21.71 -0.90 4.50
C ASP A 409 21.65 0.64 4.65
N ILE A 410 20.49 1.21 4.99
CA ILE A 410 20.33 2.65 5.19
C ILE A 410 21.26 3.16 6.29
N LYS A 411 21.59 2.33 7.29
CA LYS A 411 22.49 2.66 8.41
C LYS A 411 23.90 3.03 7.95
N ASN A 412 24.29 2.57 6.76
CA ASN A 412 25.60 2.87 6.17
C ASN A 412 25.62 4.25 5.49
N LEU A 413 24.46 4.82 5.15
CA LEU A 413 24.35 6.12 4.49
C LEU A 413 24.28 7.27 5.49
N LYS A 414 24.84 8.43 5.12
CA LYS A 414 24.80 9.67 5.93
C LYS A 414 23.37 10.06 6.32
N TRP A 415 22.42 9.90 5.40
CA TRP A 415 21.03 10.18 5.66
C TRP A 415 20.45 9.25 6.73
N GLY A 416 20.71 7.94 6.66
CA GLY A 416 20.22 6.97 7.65
C GLY A 416 20.80 7.24 9.03
N LYS A 417 22.11 7.48 9.14
CA LYS A 417 22.77 7.85 10.41
C LYS A 417 22.15 9.10 11.04
N LYS A 418 21.86 10.12 10.24
CA LYS A 418 21.20 11.36 10.72
C LYS A 418 19.76 11.13 11.18
N ASN A 419 19.07 10.13 10.63
CA ASN A 419 17.65 9.85 10.90
C ASN A 419 17.44 8.57 11.72
N LYS A 420 18.47 8.03 12.37
CA LYS A 420 18.43 6.77 13.14
C LYS A 420 17.22 6.68 14.07
N ALA A 421 17.09 7.63 15.01
CA ALA A 421 15.99 7.67 15.97
C ALA A 421 14.59 7.83 15.33
N LYS A 422 14.50 8.31 14.09
CA LYS A 422 13.24 8.36 13.34
C LYS A 422 12.92 7.00 12.71
N ILE A 423 13.93 6.29 12.21
CA ILE A 423 13.78 4.98 11.59
C ILE A 423 13.43 3.93 12.66
N GLU A 424 14.13 3.94 13.79
CA GLU A 424 13.95 2.96 14.89
C GLU A 424 12.53 2.96 15.48
N LYS A 425 11.75 4.04 15.29
CA LYS A 425 10.32 4.07 15.67
C LYS A 425 9.46 3.08 14.88
N PHE A 426 9.96 2.60 13.74
CA PHE A 426 9.27 1.66 12.87
C PHE A 426 9.81 0.23 12.96
N ASP A 427 10.79 -0.01 13.83
CA ASP A 427 11.37 -1.34 14.04
C ASP A 427 10.31 -2.33 14.56
N ASP A 428 10.44 -3.59 14.13
CA ASP A 428 9.55 -4.70 14.56
C ASP A 428 9.92 -5.37 15.88
#